data_AF-A0A0A2MHU6-F1
#
_entry.id   AF-A0A0A2MHU6-F1
#
_cell.length_a   1.000
_cell.length_b   1.000
_cell.length_c   1.000
_cell.angle_alpha   90.00
_cell.angle_beta   90.00
_cell.angle_gamma   90.00
#
_symmetry.space_group_name_H-M   'P 1'
#
loop_
_entity.id
_entity.type
_entity.pdbx_description
1 polymer ?
#
loop_
_entity_poly.entity_id
_entity_poly.type
_entity_poly.pdbx_seq_one_letter_code
_entity_poly.pdbx_strand_id
1 'polypeptide(L)'
;MDFILIIKSFYKRQFKNREFIYGLVIAVVLYLLLFLDYYFSTSAYGLGAYFLFPFIMIWIPFLIAFILRFSKKGTLRQISRSIIVSIVFSGLFIFSFQKVTFYILDFLAIPKRW
;
A
#
# COMPACT_ATOMS: atom_id res chain seq x y z
N MET A 1 21.95 -10.68 1.51
CA MET A 1 21.67 -11.82 0.60
C MET A 1 20.21 -12.30 0.72
N ASP A 2 19.52 -12.00 1.82
CA ASP A 2 18.15 -12.47 2.11
C ASP A 2 17.04 -11.79 1.30
N PHE A 3 17.19 -10.51 0.94
CA PHE A 3 16.12 -9.75 0.26
C PHE A 3 15.79 -10.30 -1.14
N ILE A 4 16.81 -10.69 -1.91
CA ILE A 4 16.63 -11.29 -3.24
C ILE A 4 16.00 -12.69 -3.14
N LEU A 5 16.35 -13.46 -2.10
CA LEU A 5 15.71 -14.76 -1.82
C LEU A 5 14.25 -14.58 -1.42
N ILE A 6 13.93 -13.53 -0.67
CA ILE A 6 12.56 -13.16 -0.33
C ILE A 6 11.77 -12.83 -1.60
N ILE A 7 12.30 -12.00 -2.50
CA ILE A 7 11.66 -11.68 -3.80
C ILE A 7 11.48 -12.94 -4.67
N LYS A 8 12.52 -13.76 -4.81
CA LYS A 8 12.43 -15.04 -5.56
C LYS A 8 11.39 -15.99 -4.96
N SER A 9 11.24 -16.00 -3.64
CA SER A 9 10.24 -16.83 -2.96
C SER A 9 8.80 -16.37 -3.21
N PHE A 10 8.59 -15.10 -3.58
CA PHE A 10 7.31 -14.61 -4.06
C PHE A 10 7.04 -15.10 -5.48
N TYR A 11 8.02 -14.98 -6.38
CA TYR A 11 7.87 -15.39 -7.79
C TYR A 11 7.67 -16.90 -7.99
N LYS A 12 8.26 -17.74 -7.13
CA LYS A 12 8.15 -19.21 -7.25
C LYS A 12 6.76 -19.76 -6.89
N ARG A 13 5.85 -18.94 -6.36
CA ARG A 13 4.50 -19.35 -5.96
C ARG A 13 3.50 -18.91 -7.01
N GLN A 14 2.75 -19.86 -7.57
CA GLN A 14 1.62 -19.52 -8.43
C GLN A 14 0.56 -18.78 -7.61
N PHE A 15 0.40 -17.50 -7.92
CA PHE A 15 -0.67 -16.68 -7.40
C PHE A 15 -1.98 -17.07 -8.07
N LYS A 16 -3.06 -17.14 -7.29
CA LYS A 16 -4.40 -17.42 -7.83
C LYS A 16 -5.06 -16.11 -8.27
N ASN A 17 -5.91 -16.14 -9.30
CA ASN A 17 -6.65 -14.96 -9.76
C ASN A 17 -7.40 -14.22 -8.64
N ARG A 18 -7.95 -14.97 -7.66
CA ARG A 18 -8.62 -14.39 -6.50
C ARG A 18 -7.70 -13.53 -5.63
N GLU A 19 -6.42 -13.89 -5.51
CA GLU A 19 -5.43 -13.12 -4.73
C GLU A 19 -5.14 -11.77 -5.40
N PHE A 20 -5.21 -11.69 -6.74
CA PHE A 20 -5.11 -10.42 -7.47
C PHE A 20 -6.32 -9.52 -7.25
N ILE A 21 -7.54 -10.08 -7.31
CA ILE A 21 -8.76 -9.32 -7.06
C ILE A 21 -8.76 -8.77 -5.62
N TYR A 22 -8.46 -9.62 -4.63
CA TYR A 22 -8.39 -9.18 -3.24
C TYR A 22 -7.27 -8.16 -3.02
N GLY A 23 -6.10 -8.36 -3.65
CA GLY A 23 -5.01 -7.39 -3.57
C GLY A 23 -5.39 -6.02 -4.14
N LEU A 24 -6.08 -5.98 -5.29
CA LEU A 24 -6.57 -4.75 -5.89
C LEU A 24 -7.58 -4.06 -4.95
N VAL A 25 -8.56 -4.80 -4.43
CA VAL A 25 -9.57 -4.26 -3.50
C VAL A 25 -8.91 -3.67 -2.26
N ILE A 26 -7.94 -4.37 -1.66
CA ILE A 26 -7.19 -3.86 -0.49
C ILE A 26 -6.45 -2.57 -0.84
N ALA A 27 -5.76 -2.52 -1.98
CA ALA A 27 -5.02 -1.33 -2.41
C ALA A 27 -5.96 -0.13 -2.64
N VAL A 28 -7.11 -0.34 -3.27
CA VAL A 28 -8.13 0.70 -3.49
C VAL A 28 -8.68 1.21 -2.16
N VAL A 29 -9.02 0.31 -1.24
CA VAL A 29 -9.54 0.70 0.09
C VAL A 29 -8.51 1.51 0.86
N LEU A 30 -7.24 1.08 0.88
CA LEU A 30 -6.16 1.82 1.55
C LEU A 30 -5.97 3.21 0.93
N TYR A 31 -6.00 3.31 -0.40
CA TYR A 31 -5.90 4.59 -1.10
C TYR A 31 -7.07 5.52 -0.75
N LEU A 32 -8.31 5.01 -0.76
CA LEU A 32 -9.50 5.80 -0.43
C LEU A 32 -9.48 6.28 1.02
N LEU A 33 -9.07 5.42 1.97
CA LEU A 33 -8.95 5.80 3.38
C LEU A 33 -7.94 6.93 3.56
N LEU A 34 -6.77 6.81 2.92
CA LEU A 34 -5.77 7.88 2.92
C LEU A 34 -6.29 9.16 2.28
N PHE A 35 -6.95 9.05 1.12
CA PHE A 35 -7.52 10.20 0.45
C PHE A 35 -8.56 10.92 1.32
N LEU A 36 -9.44 10.18 2.00
CA LEU A 36 -10.43 10.75 2.92
C LEU A 36 -9.76 11.41 4.14
N ASP A 37 -8.75 10.75 4.73
CA ASP A 37 -7.97 11.32 5.83
C ASP A 37 -7.34 12.67 5.44
N TYR A 38 -6.73 12.74 4.25
CA TYR A 38 -6.19 13.98 3.70
C TYR A 38 -7.26 15.03 3.39
N TYR A 39 -8.43 14.60 2.90
CA TYR A 39 -9.53 15.51 2.58
C TYR A 39 -10.10 16.20 3.83
N PHE A 40 -10.19 15.47 4.96
CA PHE A 40 -10.68 16.01 6.23
C PHE A 40 -9.59 16.62 7.11
N SER A 41 -8.30 16.40 6.80
CA SER A 41 -7.21 16.98 7.58
C SER A 41 -7.08 18.48 7.33
N THR A 42 -7.06 19.25 8.41
CA THR A 42 -6.86 20.71 8.40
C THR A 42 -5.38 21.10 8.26
N SER A 43 -4.45 20.13 8.28
CA SER A 43 -3.02 20.36 8.14
C SER A 43 -2.36 19.22 7.37
N ALA A 44 -1.50 19.58 6.41
CA ALA A 44 -0.64 18.63 5.72
C ALA A 44 0.61 18.50 6.57
N TYR A 45 0.80 17.35 7.22
CA TYR A 45 1.99 17.09 8.03
C TYR A 45 3.25 17.41 7.22
N GLY A 46 4.21 18.15 7.79
CA GLY A 46 5.40 18.68 7.10
C GLY A 46 6.38 17.62 6.56
N LEU A 47 6.30 16.37 7.02
CA LEU A 47 6.98 15.22 6.39
C LEU A 47 6.25 14.69 5.13
N GLY A 48 5.11 15.31 4.80
CA GLY A 48 4.39 15.23 3.53
C GLY A 48 3.55 13.97 3.32
N ALA A 49 2.47 14.12 2.56
CA ALA A 49 1.79 12.99 1.89
C ALA A 49 2.77 12.06 1.18
N TYR A 50 3.89 12.60 0.71
CA TYR A 50 5.02 11.85 0.17
C TYR A 50 5.56 10.74 1.08
N PHE A 51 5.53 10.91 2.42
CA PHE A 51 5.99 9.88 3.35
C PHE A 51 4.85 8.97 3.81
N LEU A 52 3.66 9.54 4.01
CA LEU A 52 2.53 8.85 4.60
C LEU A 52 1.90 7.82 3.64
N PHE A 53 1.82 8.13 2.34
CA PHE A 53 1.30 7.22 1.32
C PHE A 53 2.14 5.93 1.19
N PRO A 54 3.47 5.99 0.95
CA PRO A 54 4.30 4.78 0.95
C PRO A 54 4.28 4.04 2.29
N PHE A 55 4.24 4.76 3.41
CA PHE A 55 4.23 4.11 4.72
C PHE A 55 2.97 3.26 4.93
N ILE A 56 1.79 3.84 4.69
CA ILE A 56 0.52 3.15 4.93
C ILE A 56 0.19 2.15 3.82
N MET A 57 0.49 2.45 2.56
CA MET A 57 0.12 1.58 1.44
C MET A 57 1.13 0.48 1.12
N ILE A 58 2.39 0.62 1.58
CA ILE A 58 3.47 -0.33 1.28
C ILE A 58 4.03 -0.92 2.58
N TRP A 59 4.57 -0.11 3.49
CA TRP A 59 5.29 -0.61 4.67
C TRP A 59 4.40 -1.40 5.63
N ILE A 60 3.25 -0.86 6.00
CA ILE A 60 2.31 -1.55 6.91
C ILE A 60 1.82 -2.88 6.30
N PRO A 61 1.27 -2.92 5.06
CA PRO A 61 0.92 -4.17 4.39
C PRO A 61 2.08 -5.15 4.28
N PHE A 62 3.29 -4.67 3.98
CA PHE A 62 4.48 -5.52 3.90
C PHE A 62 4.75 -6.23 5.22
N LEU A 63 4.71 -5.50 6.33
CA LEU A 63 4.98 -6.05 7.65
C LEU A 63 3.90 -7.06 8.06
N ILE A 64 2.63 -6.77 7.79
CA ILE A 64 1.52 -7.71 8.01
C ILE A 64 1.68 -8.97 7.16
N ALA A 65 1.96 -8.81 5.86
CA ALA A 65 2.14 -9.95 4.96
C ALA A 65 3.34 -10.82 5.37
N PHE A 66 4.42 -10.18 5.83
CA PHE A 66 5.62 -10.85 6.33
C PHE A 66 5.32 -11.69 7.57
N ILE A 67 4.61 -11.14 8.56
CA ILE A 67 4.20 -11.88 9.76
C ILE A 67 3.28 -13.05 9.39
N LEU A 68 2.27 -12.80 8.56
CA LEU A 68 1.29 -13.83 8.17
C LEU A 68 1.90 -14.97 7.34
N ARG A 69 3.03 -14.72 6.66
CA ARG A 69 3.73 -15.74 5.85
C ARG A 69 4.21 -16.93 6.68
N PHE A 70 4.62 -16.69 7.93
CA PHE A 70 5.11 -17.74 8.84
C PHE A 70 3.99 -18.63 9.40
N SER A 71 2.73 -18.27 9.14
CA SER A 71 1.61 -19.10 9.54
C SER A 71 1.57 -20.43 8.78
N LYS A 72 1.27 -21.50 9.51
CA LYS A 72 1.02 -22.84 8.95
C LYS A 72 -0.40 -22.97 8.37
N LYS A 73 -1.32 -22.05 8.70
CA LYS A 73 -2.71 -22.09 8.20
C LYS A 73 -2.78 -21.64 6.74
N GLY A 74 -3.38 -22.48 5.89
CA GLY A 74 -3.53 -22.21 4.45
C GLY A 74 -4.23 -20.88 4.15
N THR A 75 -5.29 -20.55 4.89
CA THR A 75 -6.04 -19.29 4.76
C THR A 75 -5.18 -18.06 5.05
N LEU A 76 -4.37 -18.09 6.12
CA LEU A 76 -3.49 -16.97 6.46
C LEU A 76 -2.38 -16.77 5.42
N ARG A 77 -1.91 -17.86 4.82
CA ARG A 77 -0.96 -17.79 3.70
C ARG A 77 -1.60 -17.20 2.44
N GLN A 78 -2.87 -17.47 2.18
CA GLN A 78 -3.62 -16.83 1.09
C GLN A 78 -3.82 -15.33 1.34
N ILE A 79 -4.20 -14.95 2.56
CA ILE A 79 -4.34 -13.54 2.96
C ILE A 79 -3.01 -12.81 2.80
N SER A 80 -1.89 -13.39 3.28
CA SER A 80 -0.54 -12.85 3.09
C SER A 80 -0.29 -12.54 1.61
N ARG A 81 -0.54 -13.50 0.70
CA ARG A 81 -0.37 -13.31 -0.74
C ARG A 81 -1.22 -12.18 -1.32
N SER A 82 -2.49 -12.09 -0.95
CA SER A 82 -3.36 -10.99 -1.38
C SER A 82 -2.80 -9.63 -0.94
N ILE A 83 -2.26 -9.54 0.28
CA ILE A 83 -1.62 -8.32 0.81
C ILE A 83 -0.31 -8.01 0.04
N ILE A 84 0.46 -9.02 -0.35
CA ILE A 84 1.64 -8.79 -1.20
C ILE A 84 1.24 -8.24 -2.57
N VAL A 85 0.18 -8.78 -3.16
CA VAL A 85 -0.34 -8.26 -4.42
C VAL A 85 -0.89 -6.84 -4.24
N SER A 86 -1.50 -6.52 -3.10
CA SER A 86 -1.95 -5.15 -2.81
C SER A 86 -0.78 -4.17 -2.77
N ILE A 87 0.39 -4.56 -2.25
CA ILE A 87 1.59 -3.70 -2.25
C ILE A 87 2.02 -3.34 -3.68
N VAL A 88 1.96 -4.30 -4.61
CA VAL A 88 2.29 -4.04 -6.02
C VAL A 88 1.31 -3.03 -6.63
N PHE A 89 0.01 -3.22 -6.41
CA PHE A 89 -1.01 -2.26 -6.84
C PHE A 89 -0.87 -0.90 -6.16
N SER A 90 -0.53 -0.86 -4.87
CA SER A 90 -0.24 0.37 -4.13
C SER A 90 0.90 1.15 -4.76
N GLY A 91 1.99 0.48 -5.15
CA GLY A 91 3.09 1.12 -5.88
C GLY A 91 2.64 1.71 -7.21
N LEU A 92 1.82 0.98 -7.97
CA LEU A 92 1.23 1.47 -9.22
C LEU A 92 0.30 2.67 -8.98
N PHE A 93 -0.49 2.67 -7.91
CA PHE A 93 -1.36 3.79 -7.55
C PHE A 93 -0.56 5.01 -7.13
N ILE A 94 0.42 4.86 -6.25
CA ILE A 94 1.29 5.98 -5.85
C ILE A 94 1.96 6.59 -7.09
N PHE A 95 2.45 5.78 -8.03
CA PHE A 95 3.09 6.27 -9.24
C PHE A 95 2.10 6.94 -10.23
N SER A 96 0.96 6.29 -10.50
CA SER A 96 -0.02 6.76 -11.49
C SER A 96 -0.81 7.97 -11.00
N PHE A 97 -1.18 7.98 -9.71
CA PHE A 97 -1.98 9.02 -9.09
C PHE A 97 -1.15 10.05 -8.34
N GLN A 98 0.19 9.97 -8.39
CA GLN A 98 1.09 10.97 -7.81
C GLN A 98 0.64 12.40 -8.14
N LYS A 99 0.37 12.67 -9.42
CA LYS A 99 -0.08 13.97 -9.90
C LYS A 99 -1.44 14.38 -9.31
N VAL A 100 -2.36 13.42 -9.18
CA VAL A 100 -3.68 13.67 -8.60
C VAL A 100 -3.56 13.98 -7.12
N THR A 101 -2.77 13.20 -6.37
CA THR A 101 -2.50 13.44 -4.95
C THR A 101 -1.87 14.82 -4.70
N PHE A 102 -0.93 15.26 -5.54
CA PHE A 102 -0.38 16.61 -5.43
C PHE A 102 -1.36 17.70 -5.81
N TYR A 103 -2.15 17.48 -6.85
CA TYR A 103 -3.19 18.42 -7.24
C TYR A 103 -4.24 18.59 -6.16
N ILE A 104 -4.61 17.52 -5.43
CA ILE A 104 -5.53 17.58 -4.29
C ILE A 104 -4.93 18.42 -3.15
N LEU A 105 -3.64 18.25 -2.84
CA LEU A 105 -2.97 19.03 -1.80
C LEU A 105 -2.87 20.52 -2.17
N ASP A 106 -2.58 20.83 -3.44
CA ASP A 106 -2.53 22.20 -3.92
C ASP A 106 -3.95 22.81 -4.03
N PHE A 107 -4.96 22.03 -4.42
CA PHE A 107 -6.37 22.46 -4.46
C PHE A 107 -6.95 22.73 -3.06
N LEU A 108 -6.55 21.95 -2.05
CA LEU A 108 -7.00 22.12 -0.67
C LEU A 108 -6.34 23.30 0.07
N ALA A 109 -5.43 24.05 -0.58
CA ALA A 109 -4.79 25.26 -0.05
C ALA A 109 -4.26 25.11 1.39
N ILE A 110 -3.82 23.91 1.76
CA ILE A 110 -3.44 23.61 3.13
C ILE A 110 -2.14 24.37 3.44
N PRO A 111 -2.09 25.23 4.46
CA PRO A 111 -0.91 26.02 4.76
C PRO A 111 0.27 25.09 5.08
N LYS A 112 1.29 25.12 4.21
CA LYS A 112 2.57 24.42 4.38
C LYS A 112 3.30 25.09 5.54
N ARG A 113 3.07 24.64 6.77
CA ARG A 113 3.90 25.03 7.93
C ARG A 113 5.17 24.18 7.89
N TRP A 114 6.26 24.83 7.51
CA TRP A 114 7.62 24.27 7.54
C TRP A 114 8.14 24.28 8.98
#